data_AF-I0I0C5-F1
#
_entry.id   AF-I0I0C5-F1
#
_cell.length_a   1.000
_cell.length_b   1.000
_cell.length_c   1.000
_cell.angle_alpha   90.00
_cell.angle_beta   90.00
_cell.angle_gamma   90.00
#
_symmetry.space_group_name_H-M   'P 1'
#
loop_
_entity.id
_entity.type
_entity.pdbx_description
1 polymer ?
#
loop_
_entity_poly.entity_id
_entity_poly.type
_entity_poly.pdbx_seq_one_letter_code
_entity_poly.pdbx_strand_id
1 'polypeptide(L)'
;MQERWWAAIPGFALLGLAAAVLFSRIAPPALSGLSGALFLGSIGLGFLAVFVTNPRHWWAIIPGGTLISLAGVTALDVVRAEFLNPGSVLFIGLGITFGVLGALSGYLNQNLRWAYIPAAILLIVGFVIATPFAGVLTWLWPLALIALGAYLILRRSRAFPLSWLDVAGNQIDKAQIGKADAPTVLETQEGDVSKDEPAPPSR
;
A
#
# COMPACT_ATOMS: atom_id res chain seq x y z
N MET A 1 35.98 3.34 -10.62
CA MET A 1 35.51 2.03 -10.14
C MET A 1 34.02 2.13 -9.92
N GLN A 2 33.20 1.38 -10.67
CA GLN A 2 31.75 1.32 -10.41
C GLN A 2 31.54 0.49 -9.14
N GLU A 3 31.27 1.14 -8.01
CA GLU A 3 31.06 0.47 -6.73
C GLU A 3 29.84 -0.45 -6.84
N ARG A 4 30.08 -1.77 -6.73
CA ARG A 4 29.05 -2.82 -6.73
C ARG A 4 28.32 -2.81 -5.38
N TRP A 5 27.60 -1.73 -5.08
CA TRP A 5 26.88 -1.54 -3.81
C TRP A 5 25.88 -2.67 -3.53
N TRP A 6 25.30 -3.24 -4.59
CA TRP A 6 24.41 -4.41 -4.51
C TRP A 6 25.08 -5.67 -3.98
N ALA A 7 26.41 -5.80 -4.02
CA ALA A 7 27.13 -6.99 -3.55
C ALA A 7 27.15 -7.11 -2.02
N ALA A 8 26.96 -6.00 -1.30
CA ALA A 8 26.87 -6.03 0.16
C ALA A 8 25.65 -6.82 0.65
N ILE A 9 24.52 -6.75 -0.06
CA ILE A 9 23.27 -7.42 0.33
C ILE A 9 23.43 -8.96 0.37
N PRO A 10 23.85 -9.65 -0.71
CA PRO A 10 24.07 -11.09 -0.66
C PRO A 10 25.25 -11.47 0.24
N GLY A 11 26.28 -10.62 0.37
CA GLY A 11 27.40 -10.85 1.28
C GLY A 11 26.96 -10.93 2.74
N PHE A 12 26.16 -9.96 3.21
CA PHE A 12 25.60 -9.97 4.56
C PHE A 12 24.55 -11.07 4.75
N ALA A 13 23.77 -11.41 3.72
CA ALA A 13 22.85 -12.55 3.79
C ALA A 13 23.59 -13.88 3.98
N LEU A 14 24.69 -14.11 3.27
CA LEU A 14 25.52 -15.32 3.42
C LEU A 14 26.22 -15.36 4.78
N LEU A 15 26.79 -14.23 5.22
CA LEU A 15 27.40 -14.11 6.55
C LEU A 15 26.37 -14.37 7.65
N GLY A 16 25.18 -13.81 7.48
CA GLY A 16 24.01 -14.06 8.30
C GLY A 16 23.61 -15.52 8.41
N LEU A 17 23.52 -16.19 7.26
CA LEU A 17 23.19 -17.60 7.19
C LEU A 17 24.24 -18.46 7.89
N ALA A 18 25.53 -18.17 7.64
CA ALA A 18 26.64 -18.85 8.30
C ALA A 18 26.57 -18.66 9.83
N ALA A 19 26.33 -17.43 10.30
CA ALA A 19 26.17 -17.12 11.71
C ALA A 19 24.95 -17.82 12.32
N ALA A 20 23.82 -17.84 11.63
CA ALA A 20 22.59 -18.50 12.09
C ALA A 20 22.76 -20.02 12.21
N VAL A 21 23.42 -20.65 11.24
CA VAL A 21 23.74 -22.08 11.28
C VAL A 21 24.70 -22.39 12.42
N LEU A 22 25.77 -21.61 12.57
CA LEU A 22 26.73 -21.79 13.66
C LEU A 22 26.06 -21.63 15.02
N PHE A 23 25.24 -20.60 15.18
CA PHE A 23 24.48 -20.36 16.39
C PHE A 23 23.52 -21.52 16.68
N SER A 24 22.80 -22.02 15.68
CA SER A 24 21.90 -23.18 15.83
C SER A 24 22.64 -24.45 16.30
N ARG A 25 23.93 -24.60 15.98
CA ARG A 25 24.74 -25.75 16.43
C ARG A 25 25.20 -25.64 17.88
N ILE A 26 25.47 -24.42 18.37
CA ILE A 26 26.04 -24.20 19.71
C ILE A 26 25.01 -23.72 20.74
N ALA A 27 23.84 -23.24 20.29
CA ALA A 27 22.85 -22.63 21.15
C ALA A 27 22.16 -23.67 22.05
N PRO A 28 21.83 -23.29 23.31
CA PRO A 28 20.94 -24.08 24.15
C PRO A 28 19.59 -24.35 23.46
N PRO A 29 18.92 -25.49 23.73
CA PRO A 29 17.64 -25.83 23.12
C PRO A 29 16.57 -24.73 23.28
N ALA A 30 16.57 -24.05 24.43
CA ALA A 30 15.69 -22.92 24.73
C ALA A 30 15.90 -21.69 23.83
N LEU A 31 17.09 -21.53 23.25
CA LEU A 31 17.47 -20.39 22.41
C LEU A 31 17.61 -20.76 20.94
N SER A 32 17.31 -22.01 20.56
CA SER A 32 17.40 -22.49 19.17
C SER A 32 16.59 -21.62 18.18
N GLY A 33 15.48 -21.06 18.63
CA GLY A 33 14.63 -20.12 17.87
C GLY A 33 15.29 -18.77 17.54
N LEU A 34 16.33 -18.34 18.28
CA LEU A 34 17.03 -17.06 18.04
C LEU A 34 17.85 -17.05 16.74
N SER A 35 18.12 -18.23 16.16
CA SER A 35 18.81 -18.34 14.88
C SER A 35 18.10 -17.55 13.76
N GLY A 36 16.76 -17.53 13.76
CA GLY A 36 15.96 -16.72 12.84
C GLY A 36 16.11 -15.21 13.08
N ALA A 37 16.11 -14.79 14.35
CA ALA A 37 16.34 -13.39 14.73
C ALA A 37 17.73 -12.90 14.30
N LEU A 38 18.76 -13.72 14.51
CA LEU A 38 20.13 -13.43 14.08
C LEU A 38 20.23 -13.33 12.56
N PHE A 39 19.60 -14.25 11.83
CA PHE A 39 19.56 -14.21 10.37
C PHE A 39 18.89 -12.92 9.87
N LEU A 40 17.71 -12.57 10.36
CA LEU A 40 17.02 -11.33 9.98
C LEU A 40 17.85 -10.08 10.36
N GLY A 41 18.43 -10.07 11.57
CA GLY A 41 19.26 -8.98 12.05
C GLY A 41 20.50 -8.75 11.19
N SER A 42 21.13 -9.83 10.72
CA SER A 42 22.30 -9.77 9.84
C SER A 42 21.98 -9.19 8.45
N ILE A 43 20.82 -9.54 7.87
CA ILE A 43 20.37 -8.95 6.61
C ILE A 43 20.02 -7.47 6.83
N GLY A 44 19.36 -7.14 7.94
CA GLY A 44 19.08 -5.76 8.34
C GLY A 44 20.36 -4.93 8.47
N LEU A 45 21.38 -5.47 9.12
CA LEU A 45 22.73 -4.88 9.20
C LEU A 45 23.37 -4.70 7.82
N GLY A 46 23.15 -5.64 6.89
CA GLY A 46 23.62 -5.50 5.51
C GLY A 46 23.02 -4.29 4.80
N PHE A 47 21.72 -4.03 4.97
CA PHE A 47 21.09 -2.82 4.45
C PHE A 47 21.59 -1.54 5.13
N LEU A 48 21.84 -1.58 6.44
CA LEU A 48 22.46 -0.45 7.15
C LEU A 48 23.89 -0.19 6.65
N ALA A 49 24.67 -1.23 6.38
CA ALA A 49 26.01 -1.11 5.82
C ALA A 49 25.98 -0.47 4.42
N VAL A 50 24.99 -0.80 3.58
CA VAL A 50 24.76 -0.12 2.29
C VAL A 50 24.49 1.36 2.49
N PHE A 51 23.65 1.72 3.47
CA PHE A 51 23.37 3.11 3.80
C PHE A 51 24.62 3.88 4.25
N VAL A 52 25.44 3.30 5.13
CA VAL A 52 26.68 3.93 5.61
C VAL A 52 27.71 4.08 4.49
N THR A 53 27.82 3.08 3.61
CA THR A 53 28.79 3.09 2.49
C THR A 53 28.38 4.11 1.43
N ASN A 54 27.09 4.22 1.12
CA ASN A 54 26.57 5.18 0.15
C ASN A 54 25.27 5.83 0.67
N PRO A 55 25.37 6.96 1.40
CA PRO A 55 24.22 7.67 1.97
C PRO A 55 23.22 8.16 0.92
N ARG A 56 23.63 8.24 -0.36
CA ARG A 56 22.75 8.48 -1.51
C ARG A 56 21.59 7.48 -1.58
N HIS A 57 21.80 6.25 -1.11
CA HIS A 57 20.79 5.21 -1.01
C HIS A 57 20.05 5.28 0.33
N TRP A 58 19.40 6.41 0.60
CA TRP A 58 18.60 6.64 1.82
C TRP A 58 17.49 5.61 2.02
N TRP A 59 16.94 5.09 0.92
CA TRP A 59 15.91 4.05 0.92
C TRP A 59 16.31 2.77 1.67
N ALA A 60 17.60 2.47 1.85
CA ALA A 60 18.08 1.25 2.48
C ALA A 60 17.81 1.19 4.00
N ILE A 61 17.60 2.35 4.63
CA ILE A 61 17.21 2.42 6.06
C ILE A 61 15.84 1.78 6.31
N ILE A 62 14.89 1.90 5.37
CA ILE A 62 13.54 1.38 5.55
C ILE A 62 13.55 -0.16 5.62
N PRO A 63 14.06 -0.92 4.62
CA PRO A 63 14.13 -2.37 4.71
C PRO A 63 15.09 -2.82 5.82
N GLY A 64 16.20 -2.11 6.04
CA GLY A 64 17.14 -2.42 7.12
C GLY A 64 16.51 -2.32 8.51
N GLY A 65 15.83 -1.21 8.81
CA GLY A 65 15.11 -1.00 10.06
C GLY A 65 13.92 -1.94 10.24
N THR A 66 13.22 -2.28 9.16
CA THR A 66 12.13 -3.27 9.19
C THR A 66 12.64 -4.66 9.57
N LEU A 67 13.75 -5.09 8.98
CA LEU A 67 14.38 -6.38 9.30
C LEU A 67 14.94 -6.42 10.73
N ILE A 68 15.54 -5.33 11.20
CA ILE A 68 15.99 -5.21 12.60
C ILE A 68 14.80 -5.26 13.56
N SER A 69 13.69 -4.60 13.22
CA SER A 69 12.47 -4.65 14.04
C SER A 69 11.91 -6.08 14.11
N LEU A 70 11.84 -6.79 12.98
CA LEU A 70 11.43 -8.19 12.94
C LEU A 70 12.40 -9.11 13.71
N ALA A 71 13.71 -8.84 13.65
CA ALA A 71 14.70 -9.54 14.46
C ALA A 71 14.45 -9.34 15.96
N GLY A 72 14.11 -8.12 16.38
CA GLY A 72 13.72 -7.84 17.77
C GLY A 72 12.45 -8.58 18.19
N VAL A 73 11.41 -8.54 17.34
CA VAL A 73 10.14 -9.25 17.57
C VAL A 73 10.37 -10.75 17.75
N THR A 74 11.13 -11.36 16.84
CA THR A 74 11.43 -12.80 16.89
C THR A 74 12.29 -13.16 18.11
N ALA A 75 13.23 -12.31 18.51
CA ALA A 75 14.02 -12.54 19.73
C ALA A 75 13.15 -12.47 21.00
N LEU A 76 12.24 -11.50 21.10
CA LEU A 76 11.33 -11.35 22.22
C LEU A 76 10.31 -12.50 22.32
N ASP A 77 9.84 -12.98 21.19
CA ASP A 77 8.92 -14.12 21.11
C ASP A 77 9.55 -15.39 21.69
N VAL A 78 10.82 -15.66 21.37
CA VAL A 78 11.53 -16.84 21.88
C VAL A 78 11.80 -16.76 23.39
N VAL A 79 12.07 -15.56 23.91
CA VAL A 79 12.24 -15.35 25.37
C VAL A 79 10.89 -15.36 26.10
N ARG A 80 9.77 -15.46 25.39
CA ARG A 80 8.39 -15.42 25.92
C ARG A 80 8.17 -14.23 26.84
N ALA A 81 8.55 -13.04 26.36
CA ALA A 81 8.24 -11.80 27.05
C ALA A 81 6.74 -11.48 26.93
N GLU A 82 5.89 -12.18 27.68
CA GLU A 82 4.42 -12.04 27.66
C GLU A 82 3.95 -10.62 28.02
N PHE A 83 4.80 -9.84 28.71
CA PHE A 83 4.54 -8.44 29.04
C PHE A 83 4.61 -7.49 27.83
N LEU A 84 5.21 -7.89 26.72
CA LEU A 84 5.40 -7.06 25.54
C LEU A 84 4.68 -7.68 24.34
N ASN A 85 3.69 -6.96 23.79
CA ASN A 85 3.02 -7.39 22.57
C ASN A 85 4.00 -7.40 21.39
N PRO A 86 4.21 -8.53 20.69
CA PRO A 86 5.09 -8.60 19.52
C PRO A 86 4.75 -7.54 18.45
N GLY A 87 3.45 -7.26 18.27
CA GLY A 87 2.96 -6.21 17.39
C GLY A 87 3.46 -4.82 17.78
N SER A 88 3.41 -4.46 19.07
CA SER A 88 3.89 -3.16 19.54
C SER A 88 5.38 -2.94 19.27
N VAL A 89 6.19 -3.99 19.43
CA VAL A 89 7.64 -3.94 19.17
C VAL A 89 7.90 -3.63 17.70
N LEU A 90 7.15 -4.28 16.80
CA LEU A 90 7.25 -4.03 15.36
C LEU A 90 6.87 -2.59 15.02
N PHE A 91 5.71 -2.12 15.48
CA PHE A 91 5.21 -0.78 15.16
C PHE A 91 6.09 0.33 15.76
N ILE A 92 6.58 0.14 16.99
CA ILE A 92 7.53 1.06 17.62
C ILE A 92 8.86 1.06 16.85
N GLY A 93 9.39 -0.11 16.49
CA GLY A 93 10.63 -0.23 15.72
C GLY A 93 10.54 0.44 14.34
N LEU A 94 9.42 0.26 13.64
CA LEU A 94 9.14 0.98 12.39
C LEU A 94 8.99 2.48 12.61
N GLY A 95 8.27 2.90 13.66
CA GLY A 95 8.14 4.31 14.03
C GLY A 95 9.48 4.98 14.29
N ILE A 96 10.39 4.31 15.00
CA ILE A 96 11.78 4.75 15.20
C ILE A 96 12.51 4.82 13.86
N THR A 97 12.38 3.80 12.99
CA THR A 97 13.03 3.78 11.68
C THR A 97 12.64 4.98 10.81
N PHE A 98 11.33 5.28 10.73
CA PHE A 98 10.85 6.46 10.01
C PHE A 98 11.22 7.77 10.71
N GLY A 99 11.28 7.80 12.03
CA GLY A 99 11.76 8.95 12.80
C GLY A 99 13.23 9.27 12.52
N VAL A 100 14.08 8.24 12.48
CA VAL A 100 15.49 8.34 12.07
C VAL A 100 15.60 8.81 10.63
N LEU A 101 14.77 8.26 9.73
CA LEU A 101 14.73 8.70 8.33
C LEU A 101 14.36 10.18 8.20
N GLY A 102 13.40 10.66 8.99
CA GLY A 102 13.03 12.07 9.07
C GLY A 102 14.14 12.95 9.63
N ALA A 103 14.88 12.48 10.65
CA ALA A 103 16.02 13.19 11.22
C ALA A 103 17.19 13.31 10.23
N LEU A 104 17.40 12.26 9.43
CA LEU A 104 18.39 12.23 8.36
C LEU A 104 18.06 13.16 7.18
N SER A 105 16.85 13.71 7.11
CA SER A 105 16.49 14.73 6.10
C SER A 105 17.48 15.89 6.07
N GLY A 106 17.94 16.35 7.23
CA GLY A 106 18.93 17.42 7.33
C GLY A 106 20.33 17.00 6.91
N TYR A 107 20.74 15.77 7.23
CA TYR A 107 22.06 15.23 6.90
C TYR A 107 22.21 14.92 5.40
N LEU A 108 21.15 14.45 4.76
CA LEU A 108 21.15 14.03 3.37
C LEU A 108 20.81 15.15 2.38
N ASN A 109 20.49 16.35 2.89
CA ASN A 109 19.98 17.50 2.12
C ASN A 109 18.81 17.12 1.18
N GLN A 110 18.03 16.11 1.57
CA GLN A 110 16.84 15.63 0.86
C GLN A 110 15.60 15.87 1.71
N ASN A 111 14.48 16.20 1.07
CA ASN A 111 13.24 16.51 1.77
C ASN A 111 12.52 15.23 2.22
N LEU A 112 13.04 14.58 3.26
CA LEU A 112 12.50 13.36 3.87
C LEU A 112 11.56 13.66 5.05
N ARG A 113 11.15 14.93 5.22
CA ARG A 113 10.25 15.37 6.31
C ARG A 113 8.88 14.68 6.26
N TRP A 114 8.51 14.13 5.10
CA TRP A 114 7.30 13.32 4.96
C TRP A 114 7.31 12.09 5.89
N ALA A 115 8.49 11.56 6.25
CA ALA A 115 8.64 10.38 7.11
C ALA A 115 8.21 10.63 8.58
N TYR A 116 8.10 11.88 9.04
CA TYR A 116 7.62 12.17 10.39
C TYR A 116 6.14 11.81 10.58
N ILE A 117 5.33 11.94 9.53
CA ILE A 117 3.90 11.61 9.57
C ILE A 117 3.70 10.11 9.83
N PRO A 118 4.25 9.18 9.02
CA PRO A 118 4.15 7.76 9.31
C PRO A 118 4.86 7.38 10.62
N ALA A 119 6.00 8.01 10.96
CA ALA A 119 6.67 7.76 12.24
C ALA A 119 5.74 8.03 13.43
N ALA A 120 5.08 9.18 13.45
CA ALA A 120 4.15 9.55 14.51
C ALA A 120 2.97 8.58 14.59
N ILE A 121 2.37 8.22 13.45
CA ILE A 121 1.24 7.27 13.40
C ILE A 121 1.67 5.90 13.92
N LEU A 122 2.81 5.39 13.47
CA LEU A 122 3.34 4.08 13.88
C LEU A 122 3.69 4.03 15.37
N LEU A 123 4.26 5.11 15.92
CA LEU A 123 4.55 5.20 17.35
C LEU A 123 3.27 5.25 18.19
N ILE A 124 2.26 6.02 17.76
CA ILE A 124 0.97 6.06 18.45
C ILE A 124 0.32 4.68 18.42
N VAL A 125 0.26 4.03 17.25
CA VAL A 125 -0.30 2.68 17.11
C VAL A 125 0.48 1.66 17.95
N GLY A 126 1.81 1.69 17.88
CA GLY A 126 2.67 0.82 18.67
C GLY A 126 2.47 1.01 20.17
N PHE A 127 2.34 2.26 20.64
CA PHE A 127 2.05 2.59 22.04
C PHE A 127 0.66 2.12 22.49
N VAL A 128 -0.36 2.29 21.64
CA VAL A 128 -1.72 1.80 21.90
C VAL A 128 -1.73 0.28 22.02
N ILE A 129 -1.01 -0.44 21.16
CA ILE A 129 -0.90 -1.91 21.19
C ILE A 129 -0.04 -2.38 22.39
N ALA A 130 0.97 -1.61 22.78
CA ALA A 130 1.84 -1.94 23.90
C ALA A 130 1.07 -1.95 25.22
N THR A 131 0.06 -1.08 25.33
CA THR A 131 -0.73 -0.98 26.55
C THR A 131 -1.84 -2.03 26.52
N PRO A 132 -2.04 -2.81 27.59
CA PRO A 132 -3.11 -3.80 27.68
C PRO A 132 -4.49 -3.14 27.91
N PHE A 133 -4.87 -2.17 27.07
CA PHE A 133 -6.19 -1.51 27.06
C PHE A 133 -7.27 -2.40 26.42
N ALA A 134 -7.31 -3.68 26.76
CA ALA A 134 -8.29 -4.63 26.23
C ALA A 134 -9.75 -4.13 26.40
N GLY A 135 -10.01 -3.27 27.39
CA GLY A 135 -11.32 -2.66 27.61
C GLY A 135 -11.65 -1.38 26.82
N VAL A 136 -10.67 -0.63 26.30
CA VAL A 136 -10.92 0.63 25.58
C VAL A 136 -11.06 0.40 24.07
N LEU A 137 -10.35 -0.60 23.54
CA LEU A 137 -10.37 -0.94 22.12
C LEU A 137 -11.73 -1.51 21.67
N THR A 138 -12.45 -2.19 22.57
CA THR A 138 -13.85 -2.60 22.37
C THR A 138 -14.82 -1.44 22.24
N TRP A 139 -14.49 -0.26 22.76
CA TRP A 139 -15.29 0.96 22.63
C TRP A 139 -14.92 1.81 21.41
N LEU A 140 -13.65 1.75 20.99
CA LEU A 140 -13.15 2.47 19.81
C LEU A 140 -13.80 1.99 18.49
N TRP A 141 -14.03 0.69 18.34
CA TRP A 141 -14.64 0.12 17.13
C TRP A 141 -16.10 0.57 16.91
N PRO A 142 -16.98 0.50 17.93
CA PRO A 142 -18.33 1.06 17.86
C PRO A 142 -18.31 2.56 17.58
N LEU A 143 -17.47 3.34 18.25
CA LEU A 143 -17.42 4.80 18.05
C LEU A 143 -16.95 5.17 16.64
N ALA A 144 -15.96 4.47 16.10
CA ALA A 144 -15.48 4.67 14.73
C ALA A 144 -16.55 4.28 13.69
N LEU A 145 -17.28 3.18 13.92
CA LEU A 145 -18.40 2.77 13.07
C LEU A 145 -19.57 3.76 13.12
N ILE A 146 -19.88 4.31 14.30
CA ILE A 146 -20.91 5.34 14.48
C ILE A 146 -20.50 6.63 13.77
N ALA A 147 -19.24 7.06 13.92
CA ALA A 147 -18.72 8.25 13.25
C ALA A 147 -18.66 8.07 11.72
N LEU A 148 -18.24 6.90 11.23
CA LEU A 148 -18.22 6.58 9.81
C LEU A 148 -19.64 6.50 9.23
N GLY A 149 -20.58 5.91 9.98
CA GLY A 149 -22.01 5.87 9.63
C GLY A 149 -22.62 7.27 9.53
N ALA A 150 -22.37 8.12 10.53
CA ALA A 150 -22.80 9.52 10.51
C ALA A 150 -22.17 10.31 9.35
N TYR A 151 -20.88 10.08 9.09
CA TYR A 151 -20.16 10.71 7.98
C TYR A 151 -20.73 10.30 6.61
N LEU A 152 -21.09 9.03 6.41
CA LEU A 152 -21.69 8.54 5.17
C LEU A 152 -23.09 9.12 4.93
N ILE A 153 -23.89 9.28 5.99
CA ILE A 153 -25.21 9.91 5.90
C ILE A 153 -25.09 11.37 5.49
N LEU A 154 -24.17 12.11 6.11
CA LEU A 154 -23.90 13.51 5.77
C LEU A 154 -23.28 13.68 4.37
N ARG A 155 -22.47 12.70 3.93
CA ARG A 155 -21.87 12.70 2.59
C ARG A 155 -22.86 12.33 1.48
N ARG A 156 -23.92 11.57 1.79
CA ARG A 156 -24.95 11.14 0.83
C ARG A 156 -26.20 12.02 0.81
N SER A 157 -26.10 13.28 1.20
CA SER A 157 -27.14 14.29 0.92
C SER A 157 -26.85 15.13 -0.33
N ARG A 158 -25.87 14.74 -1.15
CA ARG A 158 -25.62 15.39 -2.46
C ARG A 158 -25.51 14.33 -3.56
N ALA A 159 -26.45 14.40 -4.50
CA ALA A 159 -26.57 13.66 -5.76
C ALA A 159 -27.20 12.25 -5.70
N PHE A 160 -28.54 12.20 -5.62
CA PHE A 160 -29.28 11.39 -6.59
C PHE A 160 -29.82 12.38 -7.64
N PRO A 161 -29.10 12.65 -8.73
CA PRO A 161 -29.62 13.51 -9.77
C PRO A 161 -30.79 12.77 -10.41
N LEU A 162 -32.01 13.26 -10.20
CA LEU A 162 -33.23 12.79 -10.88
C LEU A 162 -33.22 13.11 -12.39
N SER A 163 -32.08 13.56 -12.93
CA SER A 163 -31.87 13.90 -14.34
C SER A 163 -32.11 12.72 -15.30
N TRP A 164 -32.03 11.47 -14.81
CA TRP A 164 -32.32 10.29 -15.61
C TRP A 164 -33.82 10.13 -15.92
N LEU A 165 -34.71 10.68 -15.08
CA LEU A 165 -36.15 10.73 -15.35
C LEU A 165 -36.47 11.83 -16.36
N ASP A 166 -35.75 12.96 -16.28
CA ASP A 166 -35.89 14.10 -17.19
C ASP A 166 -35.45 13.74 -18.63
N VAL A 167 -34.30 13.07 -18.75
CA VAL A 167 -33.78 12.62 -20.06
C VAL A 167 -34.68 11.53 -20.67
N ALA A 168 -35.17 10.59 -19.86
CA ALA A 168 -36.08 9.54 -20.34
C ALA A 168 -37.42 10.13 -20.79
N GLY A 169 -37.99 11.07 -20.03
CA GLY A 169 -39.24 11.74 -20.39
C GLY A 169 -39.15 12.52 -21.71
N ASN A 170 -38.06 13.29 -21.90
CA ASN A 170 -37.84 14.10 -23.10
C ASN A 170 -37.66 13.26 -24.38
N GLN A 171 -37.03 12.08 -24.28
CA GLN A 171 -36.87 11.19 -25.44
C GLN A 171 -38.19 10.54 -25.85
N ILE A 172 -39.03 10.17 -24.89
CA ILE A 172 -40.35 9.59 -25.17
C ILE A 172 -41.25 10.64 -25.81
N ASP A 173 -41.25 11.87 -25.29
CA ASP A 173 -42.02 12.99 -25.84
C ASP A 173 -41.61 13.32 -27.29
N LYS A 174 -40.30 13.45 -27.55
CA LYS A 174 -39.78 13.68 -28.92
C LYS A 174 -40.09 12.54 -29.89
N ALA A 175 -40.03 11.29 -29.44
CA ALA A 175 -40.36 10.14 -30.28
C ALA A 175 -41.85 10.05 -30.60
N GLN A 176 -42.73 10.51 -29.70
CA GLN A 176 -44.18 10.59 -29.97
C GLN A 176 -44.52 11.76 -30.89
N ILE A 177 -43.96 12.95 -30.64
CA ILE A 177 -44.19 14.15 -31.46
C ILE A 177 -43.69 13.94 -32.90
N GLY A 178 -42.49 13.38 -33.08
CA GLY A 178 -41.93 13.10 -34.40
C GLY A 178 -42.72 12.05 -35.21
N LYS A 179 -43.54 11.22 -34.55
CA LYS A 179 -44.41 10.24 -35.21
C LYS A 179 -45.80 10.79 -35.52
N ALA A 180 -46.28 11.75 -34.74
CA ALA A 180 -47.57 12.40 -34.95
C ALA A 180 -47.54 13.42 -36.11
N ASP A 181 -46.41 14.07 -36.32
CA ASP A 181 -46.25 15.14 -37.33
C ASP A 181 -45.65 14.66 -38.66
N ALA A 182 -45.34 13.37 -38.79
CA ALA A 182 -44.92 12.81 -40.08
C ALA A 182 -46.14 12.78 -41.03
N PRO A 183 -46.19 13.59 -42.11
CA PRO A 183 -47.22 13.42 -43.11
C PRO A 183 -47.08 12.00 -43.66
N THR A 184 -48.20 11.27 -43.72
CA THR A 184 -48.33 9.99 -44.44
C THR A 184 -48.03 10.25 -45.91
N VAL A 185 -46.75 10.35 -46.27
CA VAL A 185 -46.30 10.33 -47.65
C VAL A 185 -46.43 8.89 -48.09
N LEU A 186 -47.53 8.63 -48.76
CA LEU A 186 -47.76 7.41 -49.52
C LEU A 186 -46.60 7.27 -50.50
N GLU A 187 -45.66 6.36 -50.23
CA GLU A 187 -44.74 5.86 -51.24
C GLU A 187 -45.57 5.21 -52.36
N THR A 188 -45.87 5.99 -53.39
CA THR A 188 -46.24 5.49 -54.69
C THR A 188 -45.05 4.71 -55.25
N GLN A 189 -45.26 3.40 -55.35
CA GLN A 189 -44.52 2.50 -56.22
C GLN A 189 -44.39 3.10 -57.62
N GLU A 190 -43.17 3.44 -58.04
CA GLU A 190 -42.81 3.48 -59.45
C GLU A 190 -41.36 3.03 -59.60
N GLY A 191 -41.18 1.72 -59.51
CA GLY A 191 -40.04 1.04 -60.08
C GLY A 191 -40.33 0.72 -61.54
N ASP A 192 -39.32 0.99 -62.38
CA ASP A 192 -39.05 0.44 -63.71
C ASP A 192 -38.98 1.51 -64.81
N VAL A 193 -37.77 1.73 -65.31
CA VAL A 193 -37.44 1.65 -66.74
C VAL A 193 -35.94 1.97 -66.90
N SER A 194 -35.18 0.89 -67.08
CA SER A 194 -34.18 0.68 -68.15
C SER A 194 -33.25 1.83 -68.54
N LYS A 195 -31.93 1.57 -68.45
CA LYS A 195 -31.04 1.52 -69.64
C LYS A 195 -29.60 1.11 -69.28
N ASP A 196 -29.25 -0.09 -69.72
CA ASP A 196 -28.06 -0.49 -70.49
C ASP A 196 -26.69 0.17 -70.24
N GLU A 197 -25.75 -0.70 -69.84
CA GLU A 197 -24.28 -0.83 -70.11
C GLU A 197 -23.62 0.13 -71.15
N PRO A 198 -22.27 0.35 -71.20
CA PRO A 198 -21.20 -0.52 -70.68
C PRO A 198 -19.89 0.12 -70.12
N ALA A 199 -19.05 -0.74 -69.52
CA ALA A 199 -17.60 -0.54 -69.30
C ALA A 199 -16.80 -0.75 -70.63
N PRO A 200 -15.44 -0.67 -70.74
CA PRO A 200 -14.30 -0.29 -69.88
C PRO A 200 -13.37 0.73 -70.66
N PRO A 201 -12.01 0.81 -70.59
CA PRO A 201 -10.99 0.19 -69.74
C PRO A 201 -9.83 1.06 -69.19
N SER A 202 -9.15 0.41 -68.24
CA SER A 202 -7.78 0.50 -67.68
C SER A 202 -6.67 1.32 -68.36
N ARG A 203 -5.84 1.93 -67.51
CA ARG A 203 -4.38 1.72 -67.48
C ARG A 203 -3.85 1.82 -66.04
#